data_AF-A0A957ETQ4-F1
#
_entry.id   AF-A0A957ETQ4-F1
#
_cell.length_a   1.000
_cell.length_b   1.000
_cell.length_c   1.000
_cell.angle_alpha   90.00
_cell.angle_beta   90.00
_cell.angle_gamma   90.00
#
_symmetry.space_group_name_H-M   'P 1'
#
loop_
_entity.id
_entity.type
_entity.pdbx_description
1 polymer ?
#
loop_
_entity_poly.entity_id
_entity_poly.type
_entity_poly.pdbx_seq_one_letter_code
_entity_poly.pdbx_strand_id
1 'polypeptide(L)'
;DYGLRVHMIVRETEAEARAAADRLVSKLDDQFGSEIRNRALDAKTYGVALQAEARAKADDDGYAEPHLWTGIGRARSGCGMALVGNPDQILAKIKRYMDMGIRAFIFSGYPHLDECQRFAQYVLPQLETISMPIAQGRQPAHTPATPLGTGQRV
;
A
#
# COMPACT_ATOMS: atom_id res chain seq x y z
N ASP A 1 5.79 -9.21 16.56
CA ASP A 1 5.94 -8.69 15.19
C ASP A 1 4.73 -7.88 14.77
N TYR A 2 4.97 -6.71 14.15
CA TYR A 2 3.92 -5.82 13.64
C TYR A 2 3.86 -5.88 12.12
N GLY A 3 2.65 -5.64 11.57
CA GLY A 3 2.41 -5.53 10.14
C GLY A 3 1.91 -4.14 9.75
N LEU A 4 2.28 -3.66 8.56
CA LEU A 4 1.81 -2.39 8.00
C LEU A 4 1.06 -2.61 6.69
N ARG A 5 -0.16 -2.10 6.63
CA ARG A 5 -0.95 -1.99 5.39
C ARG A 5 -0.85 -0.57 4.85
N VAL A 6 -0.17 -0.40 3.72
CA VAL A 6 0.03 0.94 3.13
C VAL A 6 -0.11 0.88 1.60
N HIS A 7 -0.68 1.93 1.01
CA HIS A 7 -0.78 2.06 -0.43
C HIS A 7 0.53 2.63 -0.99
N MET A 8 0.86 2.36 -2.24
CA MET A 8 2.10 2.80 -2.88
C MET A 8 1.76 3.68 -4.08
N ILE A 9 2.45 4.81 -4.21
CA ILE A 9 2.45 5.66 -5.39
C ILE A 9 3.91 6.01 -5.68
N VAL A 10 4.55 5.16 -6.47
CA VAL A 10 5.98 5.27 -6.79
C VAL A 10 6.15 5.77 -8.21
N ARG A 11 6.90 6.85 -8.40
CA ARG A 11 7.30 7.38 -9.72
C ARG A 11 8.80 7.63 -9.72
N GLU A 12 9.36 8.06 -10.86
CA GLU A 12 10.79 8.31 -10.97
C GLU A 12 11.20 9.54 -10.15
N THR A 13 10.31 10.54 -10.10
CA THR A 13 10.50 11.75 -9.29
C THR A 13 9.40 11.91 -8.24
N GLU A 14 9.70 12.66 -7.19
CA GLU A 14 8.70 13.02 -6.17
C GLU A 14 7.54 13.82 -6.78
N ALA A 15 7.85 14.77 -7.67
CA ALA A 15 6.84 15.61 -8.32
C ALA A 15 5.82 14.78 -9.11
N GLU A 16 6.29 13.78 -9.86
CA GLU A 16 5.40 12.86 -10.57
C GLU A 16 4.57 11.99 -9.63
N ALA A 17 5.14 11.55 -8.50
CA ALA A 17 4.42 10.77 -7.51
C ALA A 17 3.30 11.59 -6.86
N ARG A 18 3.58 12.85 -6.51
CA ARG A 18 2.58 13.80 -5.99
C ARG A 18 1.49 14.06 -7.03
N ALA A 19 1.87 14.36 -8.27
CA ALA A 19 0.90 14.55 -9.36
C ALA A 19 0.03 13.29 -9.61
N ALA A 20 0.58 12.09 -9.42
CA ALA A 20 -0.18 10.85 -9.50
C ALA A 20 -1.17 10.69 -8.33
N ALA A 21 -0.77 11.07 -7.10
CA ALA A 21 -1.65 11.11 -5.94
C ALA A 21 -2.82 12.09 -6.14
N ASP A 22 -2.53 13.30 -6.62
CA ASP A 22 -3.56 14.31 -6.92
C ASP A 22 -4.53 13.82 -7.99
N ARG A 23 -3.99 13.24 -9.07
CA ARG A 23 -4.80 12.66 -10.14
C ARG A 23 -5.73 11.56 -9.63
N LEU A 24 -5.24 10.71 -8.72
CA LEU A 24 -6.00 9.58 -8.18
C LEU A 24 -7.29 10.01 -7.48
N VAL A 25 -7.26 11.15 -6.78
CA VAL A 25 -8.43 11.70 -6.07
C VAL A 25 -9.10 12.87 -6.82
N SER A 26 -8.61 13.25 -7.99
CA SER A 26 -9.10 14.42 -8.74
C SER A 26 -10.59 14.37 -9.14
N LYS A 27 -11.19 13.19 -9.12
CA LYS A 27 -12.61 12.97 -9.44
C LYS A 27 -13.44 12.62 -8.21
N LEU A 28 -12.84 12.69 -7.02
CA LEU A 28 -13.54 12.45 -5.78
C LEU A 28 -14.34 13.70 -5.39
N ASP A 29 -15.64 13.51 -5.18
CA ASP A 29 -16.43 14.48 -4.41
C ASP A 29 -16.27 14.20 -2.91
N ASP A 30 -15.94 15.22 -2.13
CA ASP A 30 -15.66 15.10 -0.70
C ASP A 30 -16.89 14.73 0.13
N GLN A 31 -18.06 15.21 -0.29
CA GLN A 31 -19.30 14.87 0.37
C GLN A 31 -19.62 13.38 0.15
N PHE A 32 -19.58 12.94 -1.10
CA PHE A 32 -19.80 11.53 -1.44
C PHE A 32 -18.74 10.60 -0.82
N GLY A 33 -17.47 11.01 -0.80
CA GLY A 33 -16.39 10.27 -0.13
C GLY A 33 -16.64 10.08 1.37
N SER A 34 -17.13 11.13 2.03
CA SER A 34 -17.52 11.06 3.44
C SER A 34 -18.69 10.12 3.69
N GLU A 35 -19.69 10.10 2.80
CA GLU A 35 -20.80 9.15 2.90
C GLU A 35 -20.36 7.70 2.73
N ILE A 36 -19.56 7.39 1.71
CA ILE A 36 -19.03 6.03 1.49
C ILE A 36 -18.25 5.57 2.72
N ARG A 37 -17.40 6.43 3.26
CA ARG A 37 -16.59 6.14 4.44
C ARG A 37 -17.46 5.87 5.66
N ASN A 38 -18.43 6.74 5.96
CA ASN A 38 -19.28 6.59 7.13
C ASN A 38 -20.12 5.31 7.06
N ARG A 39 -20.53 4.88 5.87
CA ARG A 39 -21.22 3.58 5.66
C ARG A 39 -20.31 2.36 5.84
N ALA A 40 -19.01 2.52 5.64
CA ALA A 40 -18.05 1.42 5.70
C ALA A 40 -17.28 1.34 7.03
N LEU A 41 -17.48 2.31 7.94
CA LEU A 41 -16.86 2.39 9.27
C LEU A 41 -17.79 1.86 10.40
N ASP A 42 -18.46 0.74 10.18
CA ASP A 42 -19.23 0.07 11.24
C ASP A 42 -18.34 -0.39 12.42
N ALA A 43 -17.03 -0.49 12.20
CA ALA A 43 -16.05 -0.83 13.23
C ALA A 43 -15.44 0.42 13.90
N LYS A 44 -15.99 0.82 15.06
CA LYS A 44 -15.41 1.85 15.94
C LYS A 44 -14.18 1.32 16.69
N THR A 45 -13.06 1.14 15.99
CA THR A 45 -11.81 0.66 16.59
C THR A 45 -10.83 1.80 16.85
N TYR A 46 -9.89 1.59 17.77
CA TYR A 46 -8.83 2.56 18.06
C TYR A 46 -7.97 2.85 16.81
N GLY A 47 -7.69 1.85 15.98
CA GLY A 47 -6.92 2.04 14.74
C GLY A 47 -7.63 2.93 13.73
N VAL A 48 -8.96 2.86 13.63
CA VAL A 48 -9.76 3.77 12.80
C VAL A 48 -9.71 5.20 13.34
N ALA A 49 -9.78 5.37 14.66
CA ALA A 49 -9.65 6.69 15.31
C ALA A 49 -8.27 7.32 15.00
N LEU A 50 -7.19 6.55 15.09
CA LEU A 50 -5.84 7.03 14.74
C LEU A 50 -5.72 7.44 13.27
N GLN A 51 -6.37 6.71 12.33
CA GLN A 51 -6.38 7.11 10.92
C GLN A 51 -7.15 8.43 10.70
N ALA A 52 -8.25 8.64 11.43
CA ALA A 52 -8.99 9.89 11.37
C ALA A 52 -8.17 11.06 11.94
N GLU A 53 -7.49 10.84 13.07
CA GLU A 53 -6.61 11.83 13.69
C GLU A 53 -5.42 12.18 12.78
N ALA A 54 -4.78 11.19 12.16
CA ALA A 54 -3.68 11.42 11.22
C ALA A 54 -4.12 12.29 10.03
N ARG A 55 -5.34 12.09 9.51
CA ARG A 55 -5.90 12.93 8.45
C ARG A 55 -6.21 14.35 8.94
N ALA A 56 -6.76 14.49 10.15
CA ALA A 56 -7.08 15.80 10.71
C ALA A 56 -5.82 16.65 11.01
N LYS A 57 -4.68 16.00 11.22
CA LYS A 57 -3.37 16.63 11.42
C LYS A 57 -2.51 16.72 10.17
N ALA A 58 -3.01 16.25 9.02
CA ALA A 58 -2.27 16.32 7.78
C ALA A 58 -2.06 17.78 7.36
N ASP A 59 -0.99 18.05 6.63
CA ASP A 59 -0.74 19.36 6.03
C ASP A 59 -1.77 19.69 4.94
N ASP A 60 -1.65 20.89 4.37
CA ASP A 60 -2.56 21.38 3.33
C ASP A 60 -2.58 20.49 2.07
N ASP A 61 -1.52 19.72 1.83
CA ASP A 61 -1.41 18.76 0.72
C ASP A 61 -1.89 17.34 1.12
N GLY A 62 -2.33 17.15 2.36
CA GLY A 62 -2.89 15.90 2.88
C GLY A 62 -1.86 14.89 3.38
N TYR A 63 -0.63 15.30 3.69
CA TYR A 63 0.43 14.45 4.24
C TYR A 63 0.46 14.51 5.78
N ALA A 64 0.39 13.35 6.43
CA ALA A 64 0.48 13.24 7.89
C ALA A 64 1.95 13.24 8.39
N GLU A 65 2.87 12.86 7.51
CA GLU A 65 4.32 12.95 7.70
C GLU A 65 4.99 12.96 6.31
N PRO A 66 6.30 13.25 6.18
CA PRO A 66 6.97 13.21 4.89
C PRO A 66 6.71 11.90 4.14
N HIS A 67 6.20 12.05 2.91
CA HIS A 67 5.81 10.97 1.99
C HIS A 67 4.64 10.07 2.43
N LEU A 68 3.97 10.32 3.56
CA LEU A 68 2.80 9.56 3.99
C LEU A 68 1.51 10.37 3.78
N TRP A 69 0.84 10.09 2.66
CA TRP A 69 -0.35 10.80 2.21
C TRP A 69 -1.64 10.14 2.69
N THR A 70 -2.58 10.92 3.19
CA THR A 70 -3.85 10.43 3.77
C THR A 70 -5.04 10.46 2.80
N GLY A 71 -4.84 11.01 1.60
CA GLY A 71 -5.92 11.22 0.62
C GLY A 71 -6.59 9.94 0.13
N ILE A 72 -5.87 8.82 0.10
CA ILE A 72 -6.44 7.51 -0.26
C ILE A 72 -7.60 7.08 0.65
N GLY A 73 -7.58 7.51 1.91
CA GLY A 73 -8.62 7.20 2.90
C GLY A 73 -9.85 8.12 2.84
N ARG A 74 -9.91 9.11 1.93
CA ARG A 74 -11.06 10.01 1.81
C ARG A 74 -12.32 9.31 1.27
N ALA A 75 -12.16 8.31 0.41
CA ALA A 75 -13.26 7.71 -0.35
C ALA A 75 -13.46 6.21 -0.17
N ARG A 76 -12.62 5.53 0.61
CA ARG A 76 -12.62 4.07 0.70
C ARG A 76 -12.34 3.59 2.11
N SER A 77 -13.01 2.52 2.51
CA SER A 77 -12.62 1.73 3.68
C SER A 77 -11.42 0.83 3.36
N GLY A 78 -10.54 0.62 4.34
CA GLY A 78 -9.38 -0.27 4.22
C GLY A 78 -8.07 0.44 4.54
N CYS A 79 -7.26 0.73 3.51
CA CYS A 79 -5.96 1.36 3.70
C CYS A 79 -6.12 2.88 3.83
N GLY A 80 -5.78 3.42 5.00
CA GLY A 80 -5.98 4.83 5.29
C GLY A 80 -4.93 5.78 4.70
N MET A 81 -3.78 5.27 4.27
CA MET A 81 -2.62 6.10 3.90
C MET A 81 -1.79 5.46 2.76
N ALA A 82 -1.07 6.30 2.01
CA ALA A 82 -0.21 5.92 0.91
C ALA A 82 1.21 6.47 1.10
N LEU A 83 2.23 5.68 0.77
CA LEU A 83 3.58 6.19 0.55
C LEU A 83 3.69 6.77 -0.86
N VAL A 84 4.04 8.05 -0.95
CA VAL A 84 4.12 8.81 -2.21
C VAL A 84 5.51 9.42 -2.35
N GLY A 85 6.24 9.00 -3.39
CA GLY A 85 7.59 9.50 -3.62
C GLY A 85 8.34 8.78 -4.73
N ASN A 86 9.61 9.17 -4.87
CA ASN A 86 10.57 8.49 -5.73
C ASN A 86 11.07 7.17 -5.10
N PRO A 87 11.83 6.32 -5.82
CA PRO A 87 12.21 4.99 -5.32
C PRO A 87 13.04 5.06 -4.04
N ASP A 88 13.95 6.03 -3.93
CA ASP A 88 14.84 6.20 -2.78
C ASP A 88 14.07 6.63 -1.52
N GLN A 89 13.14 7.58 -1.67
CA GLN A 89 12.26 8.04 -0.60
C GLN A 89 11.39 6.90 -0.08
N ILE A 90 10.80 6.13 -1.00
CA ILE A 90 9.96 4.99 -0.66
C ILE A 90 10.77 3.91 0.06
N LEU A 91 11.96 3.59 -0.44
CA LEU A 91 12.85 2.63 0.20
C LEU A 91 13.27 3.09 1.60
N ALA A 92 13.62 4.37 1.77
CA ALA A 92 13.96 4.94 3.06
C ALA A 92 12.80 4.84 4.05
N LYS A 93 11.56 5.10 3.63
CA LYS A 93 10.36 4.92 4.47
C LYS A 93 10.13 3.47 4.86
N ILE A 94 10.26 2.53 3.92
CA ILE A 94 10.13 1.09 4.20
C ILE A 94 11.17 0.67 5.24
N LYS A 95 12.46 1.03 5.03
CA LYS A 95 13.54 0.73 5.98
C LYS A 95 13.29 1.34 7.35
N ARG A 96 12.86 2.60 7.41
CA ARG A 96 12.51 3.27 8.67
C ARG A 96 11.43 2.52 9.44
N TYR A 97 10.39 2.03 8.75
CA TYR A 97 9.35 1.21 9.40
C TYR A 97 9.86 -0.17 9.82
N MET A 98 10.79 -0.77 9.07
CA MET A 98 11.49 -1.97 9.51
C MET A 98 12.28 -1.72 10.80
N ASP A 99 12.99 -0.59 10.91
CA ASP A 99 13.72 -0.21 12.13
C ASP A 99 12.79 0.01 13.33
N MET A 100 11.53 0.40 13.09
CA MET A 100 10.50 0.51 14.12
C MET A 100 9.92 -0.84 14.57
N GLY A 101 10.35 -1.96 13.99
CA GLY A 101 9.86 -3.30 14.36
C GLY A 101 8.74 -3.84 13.47
N ILE A 102 8.41 -3.17 12.36
CA ILE A 102 7.48 -3.71 11.36
C ILE A 102 8.20 -4.81 10.56
N ARG A 103 7.55 -5.97 10.44
CA ARG A 103 8.14 -7.18 9.82
C ARG A 103 7.30 -7.72 8.66
N ALA A 104 6.04 -7.29 8.56
CA ALA A 104 5.15 -7.65 7.47
C ALA A 104 4.60 -6.40 6.79
N PHE A 105 4.57 -6.39 5.46
CA PHE A 105 4.04 -5.28 4.69
C PHE A 105 3.00 -5.78 3.71
N ILE A 106 1.84 -5.12 3.70
CA ILE A 106 0.78 -5.34 2.71
C ILE A 106 0.70 -4.09 1.85
N PHE A 107 1.26 -4.18 0.65
CA PHE A 107 1.25 -3.09 -0.32
C PHE A 107 0.06 -3.17 -1.27
N SER A 108 -0.35 -2.04 -1.82
CA SER A 108 -1.34 -1.96 -2.90
C SER A 108 -1.12 -0.70 -3.73
N GLY A 109 -1.53 -0.71 -5.00
CA GLY A 109 -1.54 0.48 -5.86
C GLY A 109 -2.76 0.52 -6.78
N TYR A 110 -3.10 1.65 -7.41
CA TYR A 110 -4.14 1.73 -8.44
C TYR A 110 -3.61 2.31 -9.76
N PRO A 111 -3.88 1.66 -10.91
CA PRO A 111 -4.42 0.31 -11.06
C PRO A 111 -3.47 -0.77 -10.48
N HIS A 112 -4.04 -1.88 -9.97
CA HIS A 112 -3.25 -2.87 -9.23
C HIS A 112 -2.11 -3.49 -10.04
N LEU A 113 -2.35 -3.84 -11.30
CA LEU A 113 -1.33 -4.48 -12.14
C LEU A 113 -0.18 -3.50 -12.44
N ASP A 114 -0.52 -2.29 -12.87
CA ASP A 114 0.46 -1.28 -13.28
C ASP A 114 1.33 -0.84 -12.09
N GLU A 115 0.72 -0.59 -10.93
CA GLU A 115 1.48 -0.21 -9.75
C GLU A 115 2.30 -1.38 -9.18
N CYS A 116 1.84 -2.63 -9.35
CA CYS A 116 2.65 -3.81 -9.03
C CYS A 116 3.90 -3.87 -9.90
N GLN A 117 3.76 -3.64 -11.21
CA GLN A 117 4.88 -3.59 -12.14
C GLN A 117 5.86 -2.46 -11.82
N ARG A 118 5.36 -1.25 -11.51
CA ARG A 118 6.21 -0.12 -11.09
C ARG A 118 6.96 -0.42 -9.81
N PHE A 119 6.29 -0.98 -8.80
CA PHE A 119 6.95 -1.37 -7.55
C PHE A 119 8.01 -2.44 -7.79
N ALA A 120 7.70 -3.45 -8.63
CA ALA A 120 8.62 -4.50 -9.02
C ALA A 120 9.84 -3.97 -9.80
N GLN A 121 9.67 -2.91 -10.58
CA GLN A 121 10.74 -2.27 -11.34
C GLN A 121 11.64 -1.40 -10.45
N TYR A 122 11.05 -0.53 -9.63
CA TYR A 122 11.80 0.55 -8.97
C TYR A 122 12.24 0.22 -7.53
N VAL A 123 11.43 -0.51 -6.77
CA VAL A 123 11.62 -0.67 -5.31
C VAL A 123 12.01 -2.09 -4.94
N LEU A 124 11.29 -3.08 -5.47
CA LEU A 124 11.48 -4.50 -5.13
C LEU A 124 12.93 -4.99 -5.32
N PRO A 125 13.69 -4.60 -6.37
CA PRO A 125 15.06 -5.07 -6.56
C PRO A 125 16.03 -4.61 -5.45
N GLN A 126 15.66 -3.60 -4.68
CA GLN A 126 16.46 -3.05 -3.59
C GLN A 126 16.09 -3.63 -2.21
N LEU A 127 15.08 -4.50 -2.16
CA LEU A 127 14.66 -5.19 -0.95
C LEU A 127 15.19 -6.61 -0.97
N GLU A 128 15.72 -7.05 0.16
CA GLU A 128 15.99 -8.47 0.35
C GLU A 128 14.66 -9.20 0.47
N THR A 129 14.37 -10.08 -0.50
CA THR A 129 13.14 -10.85 -0.51
C THR A 129 13.44 -12.33 -0.47
N ILE A 130 12.65 -13.05 0.31
CA ILE A 130 12.63 -14.50 0.31
C ILE A 130 11.25 -15.00 -0.07
N SER A 131 11.19 -16.10 -0.81
CA SER A 131 9.96 -16.86 -0.92
C SER A 131 9.82 -17.72 0.34
N MET A 132 8.84 -17.42 1.18
CA MET A 132 8.58 -18.19 2.40
C MET A 132 8.39 -19.69 2.13
N PRO A 133 7.66 -20.11 1.07
CA PRO A 133 7.61 -21.52 0.69
C PRO A 133 9.00 -22.13 0.41
N ILE A 134 9.92 -21.39 -0.20
CA ILE A 134 11.29 -21.86 -0.45
C ILE A 134 12.06 -21.95 0.87
N ALA A 135 12.08 -20.85 1.64
CA ALA A 135 12.82 -20.77 2.91
C ALA A 135 12.34 -21.81 3.94
N GLN A 136 11.07 -22.19 3.89
CA GLN A 136 10.47 -23.20 4.78
C GLN A 136 10.50 -24.62 4.22
N GLY A 137 11.06 -24.85 3.02
CA GLY A 137 11.06 -26.17 2.37
C GLY A 137 9.64 -26.68 2.03
N ARG A 138 8.68 -25.77 1.83
CA ARG A 138 7.28 -26.06 1.51
C ARG A 138 6.97 -25.98 0.02
N GLN A 139 7.94 -25.63 -0.82
CA GLN A 139 7.79 -25.74 -2.27
C GLN A 139 7.94 -27.20 -2.69
N PRO A 140 6.94 -27.81 -3.34
CA PRO A 140 7.06 -29.17 -3.88
C PRO A 140 8.18 -29.23 -4.92
N ALA A 141 9.01 -30.28 -4.89
CA ALA A 141 10.08 -30.49 -5.87
C ALA A 141 9.54 -30.70 -7.31
N HIS A 142 8.30 -31.18 -7.42
CA HIS A 142 7.61 -31.42 -8.68
C HIS A 142 6.14 -30.99 -8.56
N THR A 143 5.52 -30.68 -9.70
CA THR A 143 4.09 -30.33 -9.75
C THR A 143 3.25 -31.44 -9.09
N PRO A 144 2.48 -31.13 -8.04
CA PRO A 144 1.67 -32.14 -7.37
C PRO A 144 0.60 -32.70 -8.30
N ALA A 145 0.34 -34.01 -8.21
CA ALA A 145 -0.76 -34.70 -8.88
C ALA A 145 -2.12 -34.30 -8.26
N THR A 146 -2.49 -33.03 -8.44
CA THR A 146 -3.73 -32.42 -7.96
C THR A 146 -4.48 -31.83 -9.16
N PRO A 147 -5.81 -31.65 -9.07
CA PRO A 147 -6.57 -30.99 -10.15
C PRO A 147 -6.00 -29.62 -10.55
N LEU A 148 -5.41 -28.86 -9.62
CA LEU A 148 -4.76 -27.58 -9.90
C LEU A 148 -3.38 -27.72 -10.58
N GLY A 149 -2.68 -28.83 -10.35
CA GLY A 149 -1.33 -29.08 -10.88
C GLY A 149 -1.33 -29.80 -12.23
N THR A 150 -2.19 -30.79 -12.41
CA THR A 150 -2.22 -31.66 -13.60
C THR A 150 -3.49 -31.50 -14.44
N GLY A 151 -4.45 -30.67 -14.00
CA GLY A 151 -5.67 -30.41 -14.75
C GLY A 151 -5.38 -29.68 -16.07
N GLN A 152 -6.09 -30.08 -17.12
CA GLN A 152 -6.02 -29.40 -18.42
C GLN A 152 -6.57 -27.98 -18.26
N ARG A 153 -5.75 -26.96 -18.55
CA ARG A 153 -6.20 -25.57 -18.54
C ARG A 153 -7.01 -25.32 -19.82
N VAL A 154 -8.31 -25.07 -19.65
CA VAL A 154 -9.23 -24.61 -20.70
C VAL A 154 -9.30 -23.09 -20.75
#